data_AF-A0A3P1CJT8-F1
#
_entry.id   AF-A0A3P1CJT8-F1
#
_cell.length_a   1.000
_cell.length_b   1.000
_cell.length_c   1.000
_cell.angle_alpha   90.00
_cell.angle_beta   90.00
_cell.angle_gamma   90.00
#
_symmetry.space_group_name_H-M   'P 1'
#
loop_
_entity.id
_entity.type
_entity.pdbx_description
1 polymer ?
#
loop_
_entity_poly.entity_id
_entity_poly.type
_entity_poly.pdbx_seq_one_letter_code
_entity_poly.pdbx_strand_id
1 'polypeptide(L)'
;MDFIFNKHGVCLNPETAFDWKDKSRDYYCIEVAQRPDGRWCAGSHVWCGSGGGGGSANLRGEGYATRVEAVVAEANQLLERLRREVTRNNENPAPYRRMIKKLESQLNQFLTPQLSLF
;
A
#
# COMPACT_ATOMS: atom_id res chain seq x y z
N MET A 1 -14.50 4.67 14.23
CA MET A 1 -15.11 3.96 13.09
C MET A 1 -14.68 2.52 13.21
N ASP A 2 -15.63 1.59 13.18
CA ASP A 2 -15.32 0.17 13.29
C ASP A 2 -15.03 -0.42 11.91
N PHE A 3 -13.98 -1.24 11.82
CA PHE A 3 -13.64 -1.97 10.59
C PHE A 3 -14.47 -3.24 10.48
N ILE A 4 -15.05 -3.48 9.31
CA ILE A 4 -15.96 -4.58 9.01
C ILE A 4 -15.23 -5.59 8.13
N PHE A 5 -15.12 -6.82 8.59
CA PHE A 5 -14.47 -7.91 7.85
C PHE A 5 -15.51 -8.90 7.32
N ASN A 6 -15.33 -9.33 6.08
CA ASN A 6 -16.15 -10.41 5.51
C ASN A 6 -15.70 -11.80 6.01
N LYS A 7 -16.43 -12.86 5.63
CA LYS A 7 -16.11 -14.25 6.01
C LYS A 7 -14.73 -14.74 5.55
N HIS A 8 -14.07 -14.04 4.63
CA HIS A 8 -12.71 -14.34 4.16
C HIS A 8 -11.64 -13.52 4.88
N GLY A 9 -12.03 -12.73 5.89
CA GLY A 9 -11.14 -11.86 6.64
C GLY A 9 -10.67 -10.65 5.85
N VAL A 10 -11.38 -10.21 4.81
CA VAL A 10 -11.05 -8.98 4.06
C VAL A 10 -11.87 -7.82 4.61
N CYS A 11 -11.22 -6.69 4.89
CA CYS A 11 -11.89 -5.48 5.34
C CYS A 11 -12.71 -4.87 4.20
N LEU A 12 -13.97 -4.54 4.48
CA LEU A 12 -14.94 -3.97 3.53
C LEU A 12 -14.96 -2.44 3.53
N ASN A 13 -14.42 -1.82 4.59
CA ASN A 13 -14.33 -0.38 4.77
C ASN A 13 -12.95 0.04 5.28
N PRO A 14 -11.85 -0.37 4.62
CA PRO A 14 -10.52 -0.01 5.08
C PRO A 14 -10.30 1.50 4.97
N GLU A 15 -9.38 1.99 5.79
CA GLU A 15 -8.88 3.35 5.69
C GLU A 15 -7.85 3.43 4.56
N THR A 16 -7.98 4.40 3.66
CA THR A 16 -6.98 4.67 2.63
C THR A 16 -5.81 5.46 3.21
N ALA A 17 -4.67 4.81 3.38
CA ALA A 17 -3.44 5.44 3.86
C ALA A 17 -2.72 6.21 2.76
N PHE A 18 -2.52 5.58 1.60
CA PHE A 18 -1.98 6.23 0.40
C PHE A 18 -2.93 6.03 -0.76
N ASP A 19 -3.13 7.07 -1.54
CA ASP A 19 -3.83 7.02 -2.83
C ASP A 19 -3.04 7.83 -3.84
N TRP A 20 -2.89 7.27 -5.04
CA TRP A 20 -2.35 7.98 -6.17
C TRP A 20 -2.86 7.40 -7.49
N LYS A 21 -3.23 8.31 -8.39
CA LYS A 21 -3.65 8.00 -9.75
C LYS A 21 -3.05 9.01 -10.72
N ASP A 22 -2.46 8.51 -11.79
CA ASP A 22 -1.95 9.30 -12.91
C ASP A 22 -3.03 9.48 -14.00
N LYS A 23 -2.81 10.46 -14.88
CA LYS A 23 -3.65 10.70 -16.07
C LYS A 23 -3.66 9.51 -17.03
N SER A 24 -2.62 8.68 -17.01
CA SER A 24 -2.46 7.46 -17.82
C SER A 24 -3.28 6.25 -17.33
N ARG A 25 -4.10 6.41 -16.27
CA ARG A 25 -4.81 5.33 -15.55
C ARG A 25 -3.92 4.44 -14.67
N ASP A 26 -2.63 4.72 -14.60
CA ASP A 26 -1.74 4.11 -13.62
C ASP A 26 -2.19 4.54 -12.21
N TYR A 27 -2.35 3.61 -11.28
CA TYR A 27 -2.71 3.95 -9.90
C TYR A 27 -2.15 2.95 -8.90
N TYR A 28 -2.02 3.41 -7.65
CA TYR A 28 -1.95 2.53 -6.50
C TYR A 28 -2.74 3.10 -5.33
N CYS A 29 -3.19 2.20 -4.47
CA CYS A 29 -3.81 2.53 -3.19
C CYS A 29 -3.22 1.61 -2.12
N ILE A 30 -2.93 2.14 -0.94
CA ILE A 30 -2.58 1.36 0.26
C ILE A 30 -3.70 1.58 1.27
N GLU A 31 -4.28 0.48 1.69
CA GLU A 31 -5.41 0.39 2.60
C GLU A 31 -4.99 -0.25 3.91
N VAL A 32 -5.51 0.24 5.02
CA VAL A 32 -5.24 -0.30 6.36
C VAL A 32 -6.53 -0.48 7.16
N ALA A 33 -6.53 -1.44 8.07
CA ALA A 33 -7.62 -1.67 9.00
C ALA A 33 -7.10 -2.22 10.32
N GLN A 34 -7.68 -1.76 11.43
CA GLN A 34 -7.47 -2.38 12.72
C GLN A 34 -8.33 -3.63 12.84
N ARG A 35 -7.69 -4.73 13.24
CA ARG A 35 -8.28 -6.05 13.45
C ARG A 35 -9.00 -6.11 14.80
N PRO A 36 -9.92 -7.07 15.01
CA PRO A 36 -10.57 -7.26 16.31
C PRO A 36 -9.63 -7.55 17.48
N ASP A 37 -8.43 -8.07 17.21
CA ASP A 37 -7.37 -8.33 18.20
C ASP A 37 -6.49 -7.09 18.50
N GLY A 38 -6.86 -5.93 17.96
CA GLY A 38 -6.15 -4.66 18.13
C GLY A 38 -4.94 -4.47 17.22
N ARG A 39 -4.48 -5.51 16.50
CA ARG A 39 -3.39 -5.43 15.52
C ARG A 39 -3.85 -4.71 14.25
N TRP A 40 -2.92 -4.23 13.45
CA TRP A 40 -3.19 -3.59 12.17
C TRP A 40 -2.90 -4.53 11.00
N CYS A 41 -3.70 -4.45 9.96
CA CYS A 41 -3.45 -5.10 8.68
C CYS A 41 -3.43 -4.07 7.56
N ALA A 42 -2.74 -4.41 6.47
CA ALA A 42 -2.61 -3.58 5.29
C ALA A 42 -2.79 -4.40 4.03
N GLY A 43 -3.08 -3.71 2.93
CA GLY A 43 -3.10 -4.27 1.60
C GLY A 43 -2.97 -3.17 0.56
N SER A 44 -2.53 -3.52 -0.64
CA SER A 44 -2.39 -2.59 -1.75
C SER A 44 -3.14 -3.03 -2.99
N HIS A 45 -3.65 -2.04 -3.71
CA HIS A 45 -4.16 -2.18 -5.07
C HIS A 45 -3.19 -1.47 -5.99
N VAL A 46 -2.82 -2.11 -7.11
CA VAL A 46 -1.98 -1.48 -8.13
C VAL A 46 -2.46 -1.83 -9.52
N TRP A 47 -2.46 -0.84 -10.39
CA TRP A 47 -2.63 -1.00 -11.83
C TRP A 47 -1.58 -0.17 -12.54
N CYS A 48 -0.72 -0.81 -13.33
CA CYS A 48 0.38 -0.13 -13.99
C CYS A 48 0.58 -0.73 -15.39
N GLY A 49 0.47 0.10 -16.43
CA GLY A 49 0.58 -0.37 -17.82
C GLY A 49 -0.53 -1.38 -18.18
N SER A 50 -0.14 -2.59 -18.60
CA SER A 50 -1.04 -3.66 -19.04
C SER A 50 -1.42 -4.68 -17.96
N GLY A 51 -0.84 -4.55 -16.76
CA GLY A 51 -1.01 -5.50 -15.66
C GLY A 51 -1.45 -4.84 -14.36
N GLY A 52 -2.30 -5.54 -13.61
CA GLY A 52 -2.75 -5.11 -12.29
C GLY A 52 -2.86 -6.26 -11.32
N GLY A 53 -3.08 -5.93 -10.05
CA GLY A 53 -3.38 -6.91 -9.03
C GLY A 53 -3.38 -6.25 -7.67
N GLY A 54 -4.38 -6.57 -6.84
CA GLY A 54 -4.53 -5.96 -5.53
C GLY A 54 -5.09 -6.92 -4.51
N GLY A 55 -4.86 -6.59 -3.24
CA GLY A 55 -5.50 -7.18 -2.09
C GLY A 55 -5.79 -6.09 -1.08
N SER A 56 -7.05 -6.00 -0.62
CA SER A 56 -7.43 -5.09 0.47
C SER A 56 -6.82 -5.57 1.80
N ALA A 57 -6.80 -4.68 2.80
CA ALA A 57 -6.44 -4.99 4.18
C ALA A 57 -7.19 -6.23 4.68
N ASN A 58 -6.46 -7.23 5.17
CA ASN A 58 -7.04 -8.53 5.52
C ASN A 58 -6.39 -9.17 6.74
N LEU A 59 -7.08 -10.14 7.34
CA LEU A 59 -6.70 -10.82 8.58
C LEU A 59 -5.59 -11.86 8.41
N ARG A 60 -4.87 -11.90 7.28
CA ARG A 60 -3.78 -12.86 7.08
C ARG A 60 -2.54 -12.45 7.88
N GLY A 61 -1.81 -13.45 8.36
CA GLY A 61 -0.61 -13.26 9.18
C GLY A 61 -0.92 -12.72 10.59
N GLU A 62 0.11 -12.33 11.31
CA GLU A 62 -0.02 -11.84 12.69
C GLU A 62 -0.50 -10.39 12.79
N GLY A 63 -0.42 -9.64 11.68
CA GLY A 63 -0.65 -8.19 11.68
C GLY A 63 0.48 -7.42 12.36
N TYR A 64 0.31 -6.11 12.44
CA TYR A 64 1.30 -5.14 12.93
C TYR A 64 0.85 -4.53 14.25
N ALA A 65 1.77 -4.06 15.08
CA ALA A 65 1.41 -3.46 16.37
C ALA A 65 0.75 -2.09 16.18
N THR A 66 1.15 -1.35 15.14
CA THR A 66 0.66 0.00 14.87
C THR A 66 0.17 0.18 13.44
N ARG A 67 -0.70 1.18 13.23
CA ARG A 67 -1.11 1.64 11.90
C ARG A 67 0.09 2.00 11.04
N VAL A 68 1.07 2.70 11.64
CA VAL A 68 2.28 3.15 10.97
C VAL A 68 3.09 1.98 10.44
N GLU A 69 3.34 0.98 11.28
CA GLU A 69 4.05 -0.25 10.88
C GLU A 69 3.35 -0.94 9.71
N ALA A 70 2.02 -1.03 9.74
CA ALA A 70 1.24 -1.65 8.66
C ALA A 70 1.38 -0.89 7.33
N VAL A 71 1.26 0.44 7.35
CA VAL A 71 1.44 1.29 6.17
C VAL A 71 2.86 1.16 5.61
N VAL A 72 3.88 1.25 6.47
CA VAL A 72 5.28 1.20 6.05
C VAL A 72 5.63 -0.17 5.48
N ALA A 73 5.17 -1.25 6.11
CA ALA A 73 5.42 -2.61 5.62
C ALA A 73 4.79 -2.83 4.24
N GLU A 74 3.53 -2.44 4.04
CA GLU A 74 2.86 -2.57 2.74
C GLU A 74 3.49 -1.66 1.67
N ALA A 75 3.88 -0.43 2.03
CA ALA A 75 4.56 0.47 1.10
C ALA A 75 5.89 -0.11 0.63
N ASN A 76 6.69 -0.67 1.55
CA ASN A 76 7.95 -1.32 1.20
C ASN A 76 7.72 -2.59 0.34
N GLN A 77 6.71 -3.41 0.64
CA GLN A 77 6.37 -4.56 -0.20
C GLN A 77 5.96 -4.13 -1.62
N LEU A 78 5.16 -3.07 -1.74
CA LEU A 78 4.77 -2.53 -3.03
C LEU A 78 5.97 -1.95 -3.79
N LEU A 79 6.89 -1.24 -3.13
CA LEU A 79 8.14 -0.77 -3.74
C LEU A 79 8.96 -1.92 -4.30
N GLU A 80 9.16 -3.00 -3.53
CA GLU A 80 9.88 -4.19 -3.99
C GLU A 80 9.18 -4.89 -5.16
N ARG A 81 7.84 -4.91 -5.17
CA ARG A 81 7.07 -5.39 -6.33
C ARG A 81 7.30 -4.52 -7.56
N LEU A 82 7.19 -3.19 -7.42
CA LEU A 82 7.39 -2.25 -8.53
C LEU A 82 8.82 -2.29 -9.09
N ARG A 83 9.83 -2.42 -8.22
CA ARG A 83 11.25 -2.57 -8.63
C ARG A 83 11.46 -3.85 -9.44
N ARG A 84 10.82 -4.97 -9.05
CA ARG A 84 10.84 -6.21 -9.84
C ARG A 84 10.18 -6.03 -11.21
N GLU A 85 9.08 -5.28 -11.28
CA GLU A 85 8.42 -4.99 -12.56
C GLU A 85 9.23 -4.06 -13.48
N VAL A 86 10.02 -3.13 -12.93
CA VAL A 86 10.99 -2.35 -13.72
C VAL A 86 11.99 -3.27 -14.43
N THR A 87 12.52 -4.28 -13.73
CA THR A 87 13.48 -5.24 -14.30
C THR A 87 12.85 -6.17 -15.32
N ARG A 88 11.56 -6.52 -15.16
CA ARG A 88 10.83 -7.39 -16.08
C ARG A 88 10.39 -6.67 -17.36
N ASN A 89 10.00 -5.41 -17.25
CA ASN A 89 9.44 -4.62 -18.36
C ASN A 89 10.50 -3.65 -18.91
N ASN A 90 11.64 -4.18 -19.34
CA ASN A 90 12.77 -3.38 -19.82
C ASN A 90 12.43 -2.49 -21.03
N GLU A 91 11.42 -2.86 -21.83
CA GLU A 91 10.97 -2.09 -23.00
C GLU A 91 10.25 -0.79 -22.62
N ASN A 92 9.51 -0.78 -21.49
CA ASN A 92 8.79 0.40 -21.02
C ASN A 92 8.67 0.44 -19.48
N PRO A 93 9.77 0.71 -18.75
CA PRO A 93 9.75 0.75 -17.29
C PRO A 93 9.20 2.07 -16.73
N ALA A 94 8.91 3.06 -17.58
CA ALA A 94 8.57 4.42 -17.17
C ALA A 94 7.34 4.50 -16.22
N PRO A 95 6.24 3.74 -16.44
CA PRO A 95 5.11 3.71 -15.52
C PRO A 95 5.50 3.27 -14.10
N TYR A 96 6.25 2.18 -13.97
CA TYR A 96 6.71 1.67 -12.67
C TYR A 96 7.65 2.64 -11.98
N ARG A 97 8.56 3.30 -12.72
CA ARG A 97 9.45 4.33 -12.16
C ARG A 97 8.70 5.55 -11.63
N ARG A 98 7.62 5.98 -12.31
CA ARG A 98 6.76 7.07 -11.82
C ARG A 98 6.07 6.69 -10.51
N MET A 99 5.51 5.48 -10.44
CA MET A 99 4.89 4.96 -9.22
C MET A 99 5.88 4.90 -8.06
N ILE A 100 7.08 4.34 -8.28
CA ILE A 100 8.13 4.25 -7.26
C ILE A 100 8.43 5.65 -6.69
N LYS A 101 8.70 6.62 -7.57
CA LYS A 101 9.01 8.00 -7.15
C LYS A 101 7.88 8.61 -6.32
N LYS A 102 6.62 8.34 -6.69
CA LYS A 102 5.47 8.88 -5.96
C LYS A 102 5.28 8.20 -4.61
N LEU A 103 5.41 6.88 -4.56
CA LEU A 103 5.28 6.09 -3.33
C LEU A 103 6.40 6.43 -2.34
N GLU A 104 7.64 6.55 -2.79
CA GLU A 104 8.77 7.03 -1.96
C GLU A 104 8.50 8.43 -1.42
N SER A 105 7.96 9.34 -2.23
CA SER A 105 7.59 10.69 -1.78
C SER A 105 6.48 10.67 -0.71
N GLN A 106 5.44 9.85 -0.88
CA GLN A 106 4.36 9.72 0.11
C GLN A 106 4.85 9.07 1.40
N LEU A 107 5.68 8.03 1.29
CA LEU A 107 6.27 7.35 2.45
C LEU A 107 7.16 8.30 3.25
N ASN A 108 8.00 9.09 2.59
CA ASN A 108 8.83 10.08 3.25
C ASN A 108 7.97 11.15 3.96
N GLN A 109 6.93 11.67 3.31
CA GLN A 109 6.00 12.63 3.92
C GLN A 109 5.22 12.03 5.09
N PHE A 110 4.89 10.73 5.03
CA PHE A 110 4.19 10.02 6.10
C PHE A 110 5.06 9.84 7.35
N LEU A 111 6.37 9.63 7.16
CA LEU A 111 7.33 9.45 8.24
C LEU A 111 7.87 10.77 8.82
N THR A 112 7.93 11.84 8.03
CA THR A 112 8.53 13.12 8.46
C THR A 112 7.92 13.70 9.75
N PRO A 113 6.58 13.75 9.94
CA PRO A 113 5.97 14.23 11.18
C PRO A 113 6.26 13.37 12.41
N GLN A 114 6.72 12.13 12.24
CA GLN A 114 7.04 11.23 13.35
C GLN A 114 8.47 11.41 13.86
N LEU A 115 9.34 12.05 13.08
CA LEU A 115 10.72 12.33 13.44
C LEU A 115 10.91 13.71 14.08
N SER A 116 9.92 14.61 13.98
CA SER A 116 9.95 15.96 14.55
C SER A 116 9.53 16.06 16.02
N LEU A 117 9.33 14.92 16.70
CA LEU A 117 8.98 14.84 18.12
C LEU A 117 10.20 14.53 19.02
N PHE A 118 11.41 14.63 18.47
CA PHE A 118 12.68 14.52 19.19
C PHE A 118 13.52 15.79 19.01
#